data_AF-A0A961NR47-F1
#
_entry.id   AF-A0A961NR47-F1
#
_cell.length_a   1.000
_cell.length_b   1.000
_cell.length_c   1.000
_cell.angle_alpha   90.00
_cell.angle_beta   90.00
_cell.angle_gamma   90.00
#
_symmetry.space_group_name_H-M   'P 1'
#
loop_
_entity.id
_entity.type
_entity.pdbx_description
1 polymer ?
#
loop_
_entity_poly.entity_id
_entity_poly.type
_entity_poly.pdbx_seq_one_letter_code
_entity_poly.pdbx_strand_id
1 'polypeptide(L)'
;MERGSRVVPLEPSSPDDRGRYLNLNTVHRPLLFFSLWIVVLMLVMTIGDEQWWALELLRANLPYLIVVLVLTSLAAVLPHMRPPFSKGASLPGLILLALLFVVVPILLWKFRMQLFLPPPAGLGDSLLLLEHVPVYSRLLGYLDTIDELLELYVRSRAYLWLNDSRGLPIEEVYAYISYAALIPYLLFVYVLWQKRSFPERLALLALTVAVPAVQLYAGYVENYTIASTFLFGTLAWGARLLEERPQAAPSVRPLLLLALLAGVGALFHLIVGLLLPALAYFAWVYCERRPGAFVRGAFAAGLCAVLLFGACALYFLTLAPHPPIPADSHFANPPVLNPSRWFSADHVIGHLNLFLLASPAAPAALLTLLLYGSPDRKRWSWIPDLPTRFLAIATLTLLAWSFVWNGIIGLPADWDLLTMFQGPLNLYLWFLFVHAGRQNPATPSTRLALAMLALNLLVTAAWITRNAEDSEASRANLKRAHENVELFLERTAADPVYEIVSAEHGLERQRIYIQVSLFIVRSRARLAQVPQNETTRAQLERLEIGRQKFERWILLPPAEFENERAEIWNELSALNREING
;
A
#
# COMPACT_ATOMS: atom_id res chain seq x y z
N MET A 1 7.63 4.80 -71.27
CA MET A 1 8.58 5.32 -70.26
C MET A 1 8.05 4.95 -68.89
N GLU A 2 8.41 3.76 -68.41
CA GLU A 2 8.09 3.29 -67.06
C GLU A 2 9.41 3.13 -66.30
N ARG A 3 9.58 3.84 -65.17
CA ARG A 3 10.70 3.63 -64.25
C ARG A 3 10.18 2.87 -63.03
N GLY A 4 10.46 1.56 -63.01
CA GLY A 4 10.32 0.73 -61.82
C GLY A 4 11.48 0.98 -60.84
N SER A 5 11.16 1.39 -59.62
CA SER A 5 12.09 1.49 -58.51
C SER A 5 12.35 0.08 -57.92
N ARG A 6 13.57 -0.42 -58.11
CA ARG A 6 14.06 -1.62 -57.41
C ARG A 6 14.33 -1.28 -55.95
N VAL A 7 13.63 -1.97 -55.05
CA VAL A 7 13.97 -2.04 -53.63
C VAL A 7 15.12 -3.02 -53.47
N VAL A 8 16.27 -2.54 -52.98
CA VAL A 8 17.43 -3.37 -52.62
C VAL A 8 17.23 -3.85 -51.16
N PRO A 9 17.30 -5.17 -50.87
CA PRO A 9 17.29 -5.65 -49.50
C PRO A 9 18.61 -5.30 -48.81
N LEU A 10 18.55 -4.69 -47.63
CA LEU A 10 19.70 -4.51 -46.75
C LEU A 10 20.11 -5.87 -46.18
N GLU A 11 21.27 -6.38 -46.58
CA GLU A 11 21.92 -7.51 -45.92
C GLU A 11 22.33 -7.12 -44.49
N PRO A 12 22.13 -8.01 -43.50
CA PRO A 12 22.53 -7.74 -42.12
C PRO A 12 24.06 -7.74 -42.00
N SER A 13 24.60 -6.62 -41.54
CA SER A 13 26.02 -6.42 -41.24
C SER A 13 26.46 -7.25 -40.03
N SER A 14 27.33 -8.22 -40.29
CA SER A 14 28.19 -9.00 -39.39
C SER A 14 27.55 -10.15 -38.57
N PRO A 15 28.15 -11.36 -38.59
CA PRO A 15 27.73 -12.52 -37.77
C PRO A 15 28.09 -12.43 -36.27
N ASP A 16 28.87 -11.44 -35.83
CA ASP A 16 29.52 -11.45 -34.52
C ASP A 16 28.69 -10.94 -33.34
N ASP A 17 27.50 -10.36 -33.59
CA ASP A 17 26.61 -9.90 -32.50
C ASP A 17 25.69 -11.01 -31.93
N ARG A 18 25.82 -12.26 -32.40
CA ARG A 18 25.05 -13.41 -31.90
C ARG A 18 25.60 -14.01 -30.59
N GLY A 19 26.72 -13.49 -30.06
CA GLY A 19 27.41 -14.05 -28.89
C GLY A 19 26.95 -13.56 -27.51
N ARG A 20 25.97 -12.65 -27.39
CA ARG A 20 25.49 -12.11 -26.09
C ARG A 20 24.07 -12.51 -25.72
N TYR A 21 23.61 -13.66 -26.18
CA TYR A 21 22.40 -14.25 -25.62
C TYR A 21 22.75 -14.91 -24.28
N LEU A 22 22.22 -14.33 -23.20
CA LEU A 22 22.20 -14.90 -21.86
C LEU A 22 21.88 -16.39 -21.94
N ASN A 23 22.77 -17.24 -21.42
CA ASN A 23 22.51 -18.66 -21.27
C ASN A 23 21.42 -18.84 -20.21
N LEU A 24 20.16 -18.83 -20.65
CA LEU A 24 18.95 -18.84 -19.81
C LEU A 24 18.82 -20.13 -18.99
N ASN A 25 19.57 -21.19 -19.32
CA ASN A 25 19.52 -22.49 -18.64
C ASN A 25 20.03 -22.48 -17.19
N THR A 26 20.86 -21.52 -16.76
CA THR A 26 21.37 -21.44 -15.38
C THR A 26 20.33 -20.89 -14.38
N VAL A 27 19.29 -20.19 -14.85
CA VAL A 27 18.22 -19.62 -14.01
C VAL A 27 17.02 -20.57 -13.88
N HIS A 28 16.91 -21.55 -14.78
CA HIS A 28 15.72 -22.40 -14.92
C HIS A 28 15.60 -23.51 -13.89
N ARG A 29 16.73 -24.01 -13.36
CA ARG A 29 16.69 -25.11 -12.39
C ARG A 29 16.20 -24.65 -11.00
N PRO A 30 16.65 -23.52 -10.43
CA PRO A 30 16.21 -23.10 -9.09
C PRO A 30 14.73 -22.73 -9.01
N LEU A 31 14.22 -21.91 -9.95
CA LEU A 31 12.82 -21.46 -9.96
C LEU A 31 11.83 -22.61 -10.19
N LEU A 32 12.14 -23.51 -11.14
CA LEU A 32 11.30 -24.68 -11.39
C LEU A 32 11.38 -25.69 -10.24
N PHE A 33 12.57 -25.90 -9.67
CA PHE A 33 12.75 -26.73 -8.47
C PHE A 33 12.02 -26.16 -7.25
N PHE A 34 11.94 -24.83 -7.12
CA PHE A 34 11.25 -24.15 -6.03
C PHE A 34 9.72 -24.19 -6.19
N SER A 35 9.20 -23.98 -7.40
CA SER A 35 7.77 -24.19 -7.69
C SER A 35 7.36 -25.65 -7.52
N LEU A 36 8.23 -26.60 -7.92
CA LEU A 36 8.03 -28.02 -7.67
C LEU A 36 8.07 -28.33 -6.17
N TRP A 37 8.94 -27.69 -5.40
CA TRP A 37 9.01 -27.84 -3.93
C TRP A 37 7.77 -27.30 -3.22
N ILE A 38 7.19 -26.19 -3.67
CA ILE A 38 5.93 -25.66 -3.14
C ILE A 38 4.78 -26.63 -3.45
N VAL A 39 4.72 -27.19 -4.67
CA VAL A 39 3.72 -28.18 -5.06
C VAL A 39 3.92 -29.51 -4.30
N VAL A 40 5.16 -29.94 -4.07
CA VAL A 40 5.49 -31.13 -3.27
C VAL A 40 5.16 -30.91 -1.79
N LEU A 41 5.43 -29.74 -1.21
CA LEU A 41 5.00 -29.37 0.14
C LEU A 41 3.47 -29.36 0.27
N MET A 42 2.76 -28.83 -0.73
CA MET A 42 1.29 -28.85 -0.77
C MET A 42 0.70 -30.25 -1.00
N LEU A 43 1.38 -31.13 -1.75
CA LEU A 43 1.02 -32.54 -1.91
C LEU A 43 1.29 -33.37 -0.64
N VAL A 44 2.38 -33.07 0.08
CA VAL A 44 2.68 -33.67 1.39
C VAL A 44 1.66 -33.21 2.45
N MET A 45 1.10 -32.00 2.31
CA MET A 45 0.02 -31.49 3.16
C MET A 45 -1.36 -32.12 2.91
N THR A 46 -1.57 -32.84 1.80
CA THR A 46 -2.87 -33.46 1.46
C THR A 46 -2.90 -34.98 1.72
N ILE A 47 -1.80 -35.58 2.18
CA ILE A 47 -1.70 -37.01 2.47
C ILE A 47 -1.53 -37.22 3.99
N GLY A 48 -2.65 -37.47 4.67
CA GLY A 48 -2.71 -38.30 5.88
C GLY A 48 -2.72 -37.57 7.24
N ASP A 49 -3.86 -37.65 7.91
CA ASP A 49 -4.04 -37.43 9.35
C ASP A 49 -3.10 -38.35 10.15
N GLU A 50 -2.09 -37.78 10.79
CA GLU A 50 -1.70 -38.02 12.19
C GLU A 50 -0.30 -37.44 12.46
N GLN A 51 -0.24 -36.52 13.43
CA GLN A 51 0.96 -36.02 14.14
C GLN A 51 2.15 -35.54 13.28
N TRP A 52 2.11 -34.27 12.84
CA TRP A 52 3.24 -33.67 12.13
C TRP A 52 3.79 -32.42 12.82
N TRP A 53 4.90 -32.62 13.52
CA TRP A 53 5.91 -31.60 13.87
C TRP A 53 6.28 -30.70 12.68
N ALA A 54 6.14 -31.19 11.43
CA ALA A 54 6.31 -30.40 10.21
C ALA A 54 5.26 -29.28 10.06
N LEU A 55 4.01 -29.48 10.49
CA LEU A 55 2.95 -28.46 10.49
C LEU A 55 3.18 -27.39 11.56
N GLU A 56 3.70 -27.76 12.73
CA GLU A 56 4.17 -26.80 13.74
C GLU A 56 5.40 -26.04 13.27
N LEU A 57 6.37 -26.72 12.63
CA LEU A 57 7.52 -26.08 12.01
C LEU A 57 7.07 -25.10 10.93
N LEU A 58 6.07 -25.45 10.11
CA LEU A 58 5.57 -24.57 9.07
C LEU A 58 4.74 -23.42 9.64
N ARG A 59 3.91 -23.62 10.67
CA ARG A 59 3.21 -22.54 11.39
C ARG A 59 4.20 -21.55 11.99
N ALA A 60 5.29 -22.03 12.58
CA ALA A 60 6.34 -21.19 13.12
C ALA A 60 7.15 -20.44 12.04
N ASN A 61 7.29 -21.04 10.84
CA ASN A 61 8.18 -20.55 9.78
C ASN A 61 7.48 -19.93 8.55
N LEU A 62 6.16 -19.97 8.44
CA LEU A 62 5.43 -19.39 7.30
C LEU A 62 5.66 -17.87 7.14
N PRO A 63 5.75 -17.06 8.22
CA PRO A 63 6.14 -15.66 8.11
C PRO A 63 7.54 -15.49 7.51
N TYR A 64 8.47 -16.38 7.86
CA TYR A 64 9.79 -16.43 7.26
C TYR A 64 9.71 -16.86 5.79
N LEU A 65 8.80 -17.76 5.43
CA LEU A 65 8.55 -18.13 4.03
C LEU A 65 8.01 -16.94 3.22
N ILE A 66 7.12 -16.12 3.79
CA ILE A 66 6.62 -14.89 3.15
C ILE A 66 7.74 -13.87 2.99
N VAL A 67 8.57 -13.66 4.02
CA VAL A 67 9.78 -12.83 3.92
C VAL A 67 10.73 -13.38 2.86
N VAL A 68 10.93 -14.70 2.80
CA VAL A 68 11.70 -15.36 1.75
C VAL A 68 11.04 -15.13 0.39
N LEU A 69 9.71 -15.17 0.24
CA LEU A 69 9.03 -14.87 -1.01
C LEU A 69 9.21 -13.41 -1.44
N VAL A 70 9.16 -12.45 -0.51
CA VAL A 70 9.47 -11.03 -0.76
C VAL A 70 10.93 -10.87 -1.19
N LEU A 71 11.87 -11.46 -0.45
CA LEU A 71 13.30 -11.44 -0.76
C LEU A 71 13.61 -12.16 -2.08
N THR A 72 12.89 -13.23 -2.40
CA THR A 72 13.04 -14.00 -3.64
C THR A 72 12.44 -13.24 -4.82
N SER A 73 11.33 -12.51 -4.61
CA SER A 73 10.77 -11.59 -5.61
C SER A 73 11.75 -10.47 -5.91
N LEU A 74 12.35 -9.88 -4.88
CA LEU A 74 13.43 -8.90 -5.03
C LEU A 74 14.66 -9.51 -5.71
N ALA A 75 15.06 -10.73 -5.33
CA ALA A 75 16.20 -11.46 -5.91
C ALA A 75 15.94 -11.95 -7.34
N ALA A 76 14.68 -12.12 -7.76
CA ALA A 76 14.32 -12.39 -9.15
C ALA A 76 14.37 -11.11 -10.00
N VAL A 77 14.12 -9.96 -9.39
CA VAL A 77 14.18 -8.64 -10.04
C VAL A 77 15.63 -8.12 -10.15
N LEU A 78 16.44 -8.32 -9.11
CA LEU A 78 17.83 -7.84 -8.99
C LEU A 78 18.73 -8.19 -10.20
N PRO A 79 18.74 -9.43 -10.74
CA PRO A 79 19.54 -9.80 -11.91
C PRO A 79 19.13 -9.12 -13.21
N HIS A 80 17.89 -8.64 -13.30
CA HIS A 80 17.39 -7.88 -14.44
C HIS A 80 17.70 -6.38 -14.33
N MET A 81 18.11 -5.93 -13.14
CA MET A 81 18.69 -4.62 -12.98
C MET A 81 20.15 -4.67 -13.44
N ARG A 82 20.51 -3.87 -14.44
CA ARG A 82 21.94 -3.58 -14.62
C ARG A 82 22.42 -2.98 -13.30
N PRO A 83 23.41 -3.60 -12.62
CA PRO A 83 23.84 -3.10 -11.34
C PRO A 83 24.25 -1.64 -11.51
N PRO A 84 23.84 -0.74 -10.60
CA PRO A 84 24.15 0.68 -10.69
C PRO A 84 25.64 0.98 -10.87
N PHE A 85 26.49 0.02 -10.50
CA PHE A 85 27.95 0.06 -10.55
C PHE A 85 28.56 -0.72 -11.71
N SER A 86 27.79 -1.08 -12.74
CA SER A 86 28.38 -1.68 -13.95
C SER A 86 29.43 -0.75 -14.58
N LYS A 87 30.52 -1.32 -15.14
CA LYS A 87 31.60 -0.56 -15.80
C LYS A 87 30.98 0.43 -16.80
N GLY A 88 31.03 1.72 -16.49
CA GLY A 88 30.40 2.80 -17.29
C GLY A 88 29.38 3.68 -16.56
N ALA A 89 29.17 3.52 -15.25
CA ALA A 89 28.37 4.47 -14.48
C ALA A 89 28.98 5.88 -14.55
N SER A 90 28.24 6.84 -15.12
CA SER A 90 28.68 8.23 -15.17
C SER A 90 28.59 8.87 -13.78
N LEU A 91 29.46 9.85 -13.48
CA LEU A 91 29.43 10.60 -12.22
C LEU A 91 28.02 11.15 -11.87
N PRO A 92 27.24 11.70 -12.82
CA PRO A 92 25.85 12.09 -12.56
C PRO A 92 24.94 10.94 -12.09
N GLY A 93 25.19 9.71 -12.56
CA GLY A 93 24.47 8.53 -12.11
C GLY A 93 24.82 8.14 -10.67
N LEU A 94 26.09 8.29 -10.26
CA LEU A 94 26.54 8.04 -8.89
C LEU A 94 26.00 9.09 -7.91
N ILE A 95 26.05 10.37 -8.28
CA ILE A 95 25.47 11.46 -7.47
C ILE A 95 23.98 11.22 -7.24
N LEU A 96 23.26 10.76 -8.26
CA LEU A 96 21.86 10.43 -8.11
C LEU A 96 21.63 9.23 -7.20
N LEU A 97 22.43 8.17 -7.32
CA LEU A 97 22.29 7.02 -6.42
C LEU A 97 22.49 7.45 -4.97
N ALA A 98 23.45 8.34 -4.71
CA ALA A 98 23.61 8.95 -3.41
C ALA A 98 22.38 9.81 -3.03
N LEU A 99 21.85 10.62 -3.95
CA LEU A 99 20.64 11.41 -3.69
C LEU A 99 19.44 10.51 -3.31
N LEU A 100 19.14 9.51 -4.13
CA LEU A 100 18.00 8.61 -3.95
C LEU A 100 18.17 7.72 -2.73
N PHE A 101 19.30 7.03 -2.57
CA PHE A 101 19.45 6.00 -1.54
C PHE A 101 20.13 6.48 -0.25
N VAL A 102 20.63 7.71 -0.20
CA VAL A 102 21.24 8.27 1.01
C VAL A 102 20.50 9.54 1.43
N VAL A 103 20.45 10.56 0.57
CA VAL A 103 19.90 11.87 0.95
C VAL A 103 18.40 11.80 1.22
N VAL A 104 17.61 11.20 0.32
CA VAL A 104 16.15 11.09 0.49
C VAL A 104 15.78 10.33 1.77
N PRO A 105 16.31 9.11 2.05
CA PRO A 105 16.06 8.43 3.32
C PRO A 105 16.46 9.25 4.55
N ILE A 106 17.61 9.92 4.53
CA ILE A 106 18.05 10.77 5.67
C ILE A 106 17.07 11.92 5.89
N LEU A 107 16.65 12.60 4.82
CA LEU A 107 15.71 13.72 4.92
C LEU A 107 14.35 13.26 5.45
N LEU A 108 13.80 12.19 4.88
CA LEU A 108 12.54 11.66 5.38
C LEU A 108 12.68 11.23 6.84
N TRP A 109 13.82 10.64 7.26
CA TRP A 109 14.02 10.20 8.65
C TRP A 109 14.02 11.38 9.60
N LYS A 110 14.74 12.44 9.22
CA LYS A 110 14.81 13.68 9.97
C LYS A 110 13.45 14.35 10.08
N PHE A 111 12.64 14.32 9.02
CA PHE A 111 11.32 14.92 8.96
C PHE A 111 10.21 13.86 9.00
N ARG A 112 10.40 12.82 9.82
CA ARG A 112 9.38 11.80 10.01
C ARG A 112 8.13 12.38 10.68
N MET A 113 6.98 11.75 10.47
CA MET A 113 5.72 12.13 11.09
C MET A 113 5.88 12.19 12.62
N GLN A 114 5.49 13.34 13.17
CA GLN A 114 5.45 13.60 14.61
C GLN A 114 4.15 14.29 15.01
N LEU A 115 3.25 14.56 14.07
CA LEU A 115 1.95 15.19 14.31
C LEU A 115 0.87 14.12 14.55
N PHE A 116 0.66 13.77 15.82
CA PHE A 116 -0.34 12.82 16.30
C PHE A 116 -1.52 13.56 16.94
N LEU A 117 -2.37 14.12 16.09
CA LEU A 117 -3.62 14.78 16.51
C LEU A 117 -4.82 13.89 16.17
N PRO A 118 -5.97 14.05 16.84
CA PRO A 118 -7.20 13.39 16.41
C PRO A 118 -7.70 13.97 15.07
N PRO A 119 -8.48 13.20 14.29
CA PRO A 119 -9.18 13.72 13.12
C PRO A 119 -10.08 14.93 13.47
N PRO A 120 -10.23 15.92 12.59
CA PRO A 120 -9.68 15.99 11.24
C PRO A 120 -8.27 16.63 11.17
N ALA A 121 -7.68 17.02 12.31
CA ALA A 121 -6.42 17.75 12.35
C ALA A 121 -5.18 16.85 12.22
N GLY A 122 -5.28 15.60 12.66
CA GLY A 122 -4.27 14.58 12.42
C GLY A 122 -4.48 13.84 11.10
N LEU A 123 -3.45 13.10 10.70
CA LEU A 123 -3.50 12.23 9.53
C LEU A 123 -4.03 10.86 9.94
N GLY A 124 -5.00 10.35 9.19
CA GLY A 124 -5.48 8.99 9.31
C GLY A 124 -6.09 8.64 10.67
N ASP A 125 -6.15 7.34 10.94
CA ASP A 125 -6.44 6.74 12.24
C ASP A 125 -5.16 6.42 13.06
N SER A 126 -4.02 7.01 12.69
CA SER A 126 -2.72 6.82 13.34
C SER A 126 -2.73 6.69 14.87
N LEU A 127 -3.42 7.59 15.58
CA LEU A 127 -3.54 7.50 17.06
C LEU A 127 -4.24 6.23 17.54
N LEU A 128 -5.26 5.78 16.80
CA LEU A 128 -5.96 4.54 17.06
C LEU A 128 -5.01 3.34 16.88
N LEU A 129 -4.23 3.32 15.79
CA LEU A 129 -3.27 2.25 15.50
C LEU A 129 -2.13 2.17 16.53
N LEU A 130 -1.69 3.32 17.06
CA LEU A 130 -0.71 3.36 18.16
C LEU A 130 -1.23 2.69 19.44
N GLU A 131 -2.55 2.62 19.65
CA GLU A 131 -3.15 1.89 20.77
C GLU A 131 -3.45 0.43 20.39
N HIS A 132 -4.05 0.21 19.22
CA HIS A 132 -4.60 -1.08 18.82
C HIS A 132 -3.50 -2.09 18.49
N VAL A 133 -2.49 -1.70 17.72
CA VAL A 133 -1.44 -2.65 17.33
C VAL A 133 -0.71 -3.20 18.55
N PRO A 134 -0.24 -2.39 19.53
CA PRO A 134 0.38 -2.93 20.74
C PRO A 134 -0.52 -3.84 21.55
N VAL A 135 -1.76 -3.42 21.81
CA VAL A 135 -2.72 -4.18 22.63
C VAL A 135 -3.02 -5.54 22.02
N TYR A 136 -3.40 -5.56 20.74
CA TYR A 136 -3.72 -6.80 20.03
C TYR A 136 -2.49 -7.69 19.86
N SER A 137 -1.32 -7.09 19.61
CA SER A 137 -0.08 -7.86 19.50
C SER A 137 0.26 -8.55 20.82
N ARG A 138 0.09 -7.88 21.95
CA ARG A 138 0.43 -8.43 23.28
C ARG A 138 -0.56 -9.50 23.73
N LEU A 139 -1.85 -9.31 23.46
CA LEU A 139 -2.89 -10.23 23.92
C LEU A 139 -3.17 -11.38 22.95
N LEU A 140 -3.19 -11.09 21.65
CA LEU A 140 -3.58 -12.03 20.60
C LEU A 140 -2.41 -12.37 19.64
N GLY A 141 -1.21 -11.85 19.88
CA GLY A 141 -0.04 -12.10 19.04
C GLY A 141 0.03 -11.28 17.75
N TYR A 142 -1.11 -10.80 17.24
CA TYR A 142 -1.20 -9.84 16.14
C TYR A 142 -2.60 -9.20 16.01
N LEU A 143 -2.65 -8.03 15.36
CA LEU A 143 -3.86 -7.45 14.80
C LEU A 143 -4.00 -7.88 13.33
N ASP A 144 -5.22 -8.16 12.88
CA ASP A 144 -5.52 -8.51 11.48
C ASP A 144 -6.86 -7.94 11.01
N THR A 145 -6.98 -7.83 9.69
CA THR A 145 -8.23 -7.59 8.97
C THR A 145 -8.17 -8.39 7.67
N ILE A 146 -9.33 -8.70 7.08
CA ILE A 146 -9.37 -9.39 5.78
C ILE A 146 -8.93 -8.48 4.64
N ASP A 147 -9.11 -7.18 4.80
CA ASP A 147 -8.73 -6.21 3.78
C ASP A 147 -7.20 -6.02 3.68
N GLU A 148 -6.47 -6.39 4.73
CA GLU A 148 -5.03 -6.10 4.90
C GLU A 148 -4.27 -7.23 5.62
N LEU A 149 -4.51 -8.49 5.22
CA LEU A 149 -4.01 -9.70 5.90
C LEU A 149 -2.54 -9.64 6.35
N LEU A 150 -1.64 -9.13 5.51
CA LEU A 150 -0.22 -9.06 5.84
C LEU A 150 0.23 -7.76 6.48
N GLU A 151 -0.48 -6.65 6.30
CA GLU A 151 -0.01 -5.33 6.75
C GLU A 151 0.00 -5.25 8.26
N LEU A 152 -1.16 -5.47 8.88
CA LEU A 152 -1.31 -5.43 10.33
C LEU A 152 -0.55 -6.58 11.01
N TYR A 153 -0.48 -7.73 10.34
CA TYR A 153 0.32 -8.86 10.81
C TYR A 153 1.82 -8.50 10.89
N VAL A 154 2.40 -7.98 9.80
CA VAL A 154 3.83 -7.62 9.76
C VAL A 154 4.14 -6.54 10.79
N ARG A 155 3.28 -5.53 10.93
CA ARG A 155 3.43 -4.45 11.92
C ARG A 155 3.39 -4.98 13.35
N SER A 156 2.44 -5.86 13.65
CA SER A 156 2.32 -6.50 14.95
C SER A 156 3.55 -7.34 15.32
N ARG A 157 4.03 -8.17 14.37
CA ARG A 157 5.21 -9.02 14.60
C ARG A 157 6.49 -8.20 14.72
N ALA A 158 6.63 -7.15 13.93
CA ALA A 158 7.75 -6.22 14.05
C ALA A 158 7.71 -5.49 15.39
N TYR A 159 6.52 -5.09 15.86
CA TYR A 159 6.34 -4.46 17.16
C TYR A 159 6.76 -5.38 18.29
N LEU A 160 6.23 -6.61 18.37
CA LEU A 160 6.65 -7.57 19.40
C LEU A 160 8.15 -7.79 19.38
N TRP A 161 8.73 -8.03 18.20
CA TRP A 161 10.17 -8.28 18.09
C TRP A 161 11.02 -7.09 18.54
N LEU A 162 10.72 -5.87 18.08
CA LEU A 162 11.52 -4.68 18.37
C LEU A 162 11.25 -4.10 19.76
N ASN A 163 10.02 -4.19 20.24
CA ASN A 163 9.66 -3.77 21.59
C ASN A 163 10.27 -4.73 22.62
N ASP A 164 10.16 -6.05 22.44
CA ASP A 164 10.73 -7.01 23.38
C ASP A 164 12.27 -7.00 23.40
N SER A 165 12.91 -6.81 22.23
CA SER A 165 14.38 -6.85 22.15
C SER A 165 15.08 -5.52 22.46
N ARG A 166 14.40 -4.38 22.26
CA ARG A 166 15.02 -3.05 22.32
C ARG A 166 14.18 -1.99 23.03
N GLY A 167 12.97 -2.32 23.48
CA GLY A 167 12.05 -1.35 24.09
C GLY A 167 11.56 -0.28 23.12
N LEU A 168 11.59 -0.54 21.80
CA LEU A 168 11.16 0.47 20.82
C LEU A 168 9.64 0.68 20.90
N PRO A 169 9.17 1.93 20.97
CA PRO A 169 7.74 2.22 20.96
C PRO A 169 7.18 2.05 19.54
N ILE A 170 5.85 1.88 19.44
CA ILE A 170 5.18 1.47 18.20
C ILE A 170 5.37 2.47 17.04
N GLU A 171 5.36 3.78 17.30
CA GLU A 171 5.61 4.83 16.30
C GLU A 171 7.00 4.71 15.65
N GLU A 172 8.01 4.24 16.40
CA GLU A 172 9.34 4.01 15.84
C GLU A 172 9.39 2.73 15.00
N VAL A 173 8.65 1.69 15.39
CA VAL A 173 8.50 0.48 14.60
C VAL A 173 7.83 0.79 13.26
N TYR A 174 6.75 1.60 13.28
CA TYR A 174 6.12 2.11 12.07
C TYR A 174 7.11 2.88 11.20
N ALA A 175 7.94 3.75 11.81
CA ALA A 175 9.00 4.43 11.10
C ALA A 175 9.91 3.43 10.35
N TYR A 176 10.51 2.46 11.04
CA TYR A 176 11.38 1.46 10.39
C TYR A 176 10.70 0.72 9.24
N ILE A 177 9.44 0.34 9.38
CA ILE A 177 8.68 -0.33 8.31
C ILE A 177 8.50 0.60 7.11
N SER A 178 8.15 1.87 7.34
CA SER A 178 8.02 2.87 6.27
C SER A 178 9.34 3.07 5.51
N TYR A 179 10.49 3.09 6.20
CA TYR A 179 11.82 3.14 5.56
C TYR A 179 12.13 1.87 4.78
N ALA A 180 11.80 0.71 5.33
CA ALA A 180 12.02 -0.56 4.65
C ALA A 180 11.24 -0.63 3.34
N ALA A 181 10.03 -0.07 3.28
CA ALA A 181 9.22 0.05 2.06
C ALA A 181 9.75 1.12 1.08
N LEU A 182 10.39 2.19 1.57
CA LEU A 182 10.99 3.24 0.73
C LEU A 182 12.09 2.69 -0.18
N ILE A 183 12.91 1.76 0.30
CA ILE A 183 14.04 1.21 -0.48
C ILE A 183 13.57 0.56 -1.80
N PRO A 184 12.64 -0.41 -1.80
CA PRO A 184 12.08 -0.95 -3.04
C PRO A 184 11.35 0.10 -3.87
N TYR A 185 10.65 1.06 -3.25
CA TYR A 185 10.04 2.18 -3.99
C TYR A 185 11.09 2.97 -4.81
N LEU A 186 12.18 3.40 -4.19
CA LEU A 186 13.28 4.11 -4.84
C LEU A 186 13.98 3.25 -5.89
N LEU A 187 14.02 1.93 -5.69
CA LEU A 187 14.54 0.99 -6.67
C LEU A 187 13.69 0.97 -7.94
N PHE A 188 12.36 1.00 -7.83
CA PHE A 188 11.46 1.12 -8.98
C PHE A 188 11.62 2.48 -9.70
N VAL A 189 11.80 3.57 -8.95
CA VAL A 189 12.14 4.89 -9.54
C VAL A 189 13.45 4.81 -10.31
N TYR A 190 14.48 4.17 -9.73
CA TYR A 190 15.77 3.98 -10.38
C TYR A 190 15.68 3.15 -11.67
N VAL A 191 14.81 2.15 -11.73
CA VAL A 191 14.58 1.36 -12.96
C VAL A 191 14.02 2.23 -14.07
N LEU A 192 13.02 3.06 -13.76
CA LEU A 192 12.40 3.98 -14.72
C LEU A 192 13.36 5.06 -15.22
N TRP A 193 14.31 5.44 -14.36
CA TRP A 193 15.36 6.40 -14.65
C TRP A 193 16.32 5.95 -15.75
N GLN A 194 16.57 4.64 -15.86
CA GLN A 194 17.59 4.12 -16.76
C GLN A 194 17.27 4.50 -18.22
N LYS A 195 18.32 4.89 -18.96
CA LYS A 195 18.23 5.27 -20.39
C LYS A 195 17.34 6.50 -20.69
N ARG A 196 17.02 7.32 -19.68
CA ARG A 196 16.30 8.59 -19.85
C ARG A 196 17.22 9.77 -20.13
N SER A 197 16.71 10.81 -20.79
CA SER A 197 17.39 12.10 -20.92
C SER A 197 17.35 12.91 -19.61
N PHE A 198 18.20 13.91 -19.45
CA PHE A 198 18.22 14.74 -18.23
C PHE A 198 16.87 15.41 -17.88
N PRO A 199 16.12 16.04 -18.82
CA PRO A 199 14.81 16.59 -18.50
C PRO A 199 13.78 15.53 -18.10
N GLU A 200 13.76 14.37 -18.76
CA GLU A 200 12.88 13.24 -18.40
C GLU A 200 13.15 12.73 -16.98
N ARG A 201 14.43 12.71 -16.60
CA ARG A 201 14.90 12.33 -15.26
C ARG A 201 14.45 13.33 -14.20
N LEU A 202 14.61 14.64 -14.45
CA LEU A 202 14.12 15.67 -13.54
C LEU A 202 12.60 15.58 -13.35
N ALA A 203 11.85 15.39 -14.44
CA ALA A 203 10.40 15.21 -14.38
C ALA A 203 10.02 13.94 -13.59
N LEU A 204 10.80 12.86 -13.70
CA LEU A 204 10.59 11.65 -12.91
C LEU A 204 10.77 11.94 -11.41
N LEU A 205 11.85 12.63 -10.98
CA LEU A 205 12.01 13.02 -9.58
C LEU A 205 10.86 13.90 -9.12
N ALA A 206 10.50 14.90 -9.94
CA ALA A 206 9.45 15.85 -9.63
C ALA A 206 8.14 15.13 -9.32
N LEU A 207 7.75 14.17 -10.15
CA LEU A 207 6.45 13.50 -10.06
C LEU A 207 6.44 12.28 -9.12
N THR A 208 7.59 11.69 -8.77
CA THR A 208 7.61 10.46 -7.94
C THR A 208 8.24 10.67 -6.58
N VAL A 209 9.36 11.38 -6.49
CA VAL A 209 10.10 11.53 -5.22
C VAL A 209 9.74 12.84 -4.52
N ALA A 210 9.49 13.90 -5.28
CA ALA A 210 9.21 15.23 -4.75
C ALA A 210 7.72 15.50 -4.53
N VAL A 211 6.88 14.48 -4.36
CA VAL A 211 5.42 14.64 -4.17
C VAL A 211 5.00 14.41 -2.71
N PRO A 212 3.92 15.05 -2.22
CA PRO A 212 3.51 14.94 -0.81
C PRO A 212 3.25 13.50 -0.35
N ALA A 213 2.82 12.64 -1.28
CA ALA A 213 2.72 11.19 -1.14
C ALA A 213 3.90 10.51 -0.45
N VAL A 214 5.12 11.05 -0.65
CA VAL A 214 6.33 10.45 -0.09
C VAL A 214 6.34 10.48 1.44
N GLN A 215 5.44 11.26 2.06
CA GLN A 215 5.14 11.23 3.49
C GLN A 215 4.81 9.80 3.99
N LEU A 216 4.21 8.94 3.16
CA LEU A 216 3.94 7.53 3.51
C LEU A 216 5.21 6.78 3.94
N TYR A 217 6.37 7.22 3.45
CA TYR A 217 7.68 6.64 3.75
C TYR A 217 8.41 7.38 4.89
N ALA A 218 7.90 8.53 5.34
CA ALA A 218 8.46 9.34 6.41
C ALA A 218 7.87 8.96 7.77
N GLY A 219 7.90 7.66 8.09
CA GLY A 219 7.36 7.10 9.33
C GLY A 219 5.88 7.35 9.59
N TYR A 220 5.09 7.24 8.53
CA TYR A 220 3.64 7.36 8.57
C TYR A 220 3.00 6.18 9.30
N VAL A 221 2.04 6.47 10.19
CA VAL A 221 1.42 5.47 11.07
C VAL A 221 0.10 4.98 10.51
N GLU A 222 0.16 4.31 9.36
CA GLU A 222 -1.01 3.76 8.65
C GLU A 222 -0.64 2.56 7.80
N ASN A 223 -1.65 1.88 7.26
CA ASN A 223 -1.56 0.58 6.62
C ASN A 223 -1.30 0.60 5.10
N TYR A 224 -0.70 1.69 4.61
CA TYR A 224 -0.66 1.97 3.16
C TYR A 224 0.74 1.98 2.54
N THR A 225 1.81 1.99 3.33
CA THR A 225 3.16 2.20 2.79
C THR A 225 3.65 1.01 1.95
N ILE A 226 3.45 -0.23 2.42
CA ILE A 226 3.90 -1.43 1.69
C ILE A 226 3.01 -1.66 0.47
N ALA A 227 1.68 -1.58 0.64
CA ALA A 227 0.73 -1.66 -0.46
C ALA A 227 1.03 -0.63 -1.58
N SER A 228 1.29 0.62 -1.22
CA SER A 228 1.68 1.68 -2.17
C SER A 228 2.96 1.36 -2.92
N THR A 229 3.94 0.73 -2.25
CA THR A 229 5.20 0.31 -2.88
C THR A 229 4.97 -0.76 -3.94
N PHE A 230 4.16 -1.78 -3.65
CA PHE A 230 3.83 -2.84 -4.61
C PHE A 230 2.95 -2.34 -5.75
N LEU A 231 1.99 -1.45 -5.46
CA LEU A 231 1.17 -0.78 -6.45
C LEU A 231 2.05 0.01 -7.43
N PHE A 232 2.93 0.87 -6.90
CA PHE A 232 3.87 1.65 -7.70
C PHE A 232 4.82 0.75 -8.50
N GLY A 233 5.39 -0.28 -7.87
CA GLY A 233 6.30 -1.22 -8.51
C GLY A 233 5.66 -1.99 -9.66
N THR A 234 4.43 -2.46 -9.49
CA THR A 234 3.64 -3.13 -10.54
C THR A 234 3.45 -2.20 -11.74
N LEU A 235 3.08 -0.95 -11.50
CA LEU A 235 2.86 0.04 -12.56
C LEU A 235 4.15 0.46 -13.27
N ALA A 236 5.20 0.77 -12.49
CA ALA A 236 6.50 1.15 -13.01
C ALA A 236 7.09 0.04 -13.88
N TRP A 237 7.06 -1.21 -13.40
CA TRP A 237 7.59 -2.35 -14.13
C TRP A 237 6.75 -2.69 -15.36
N GLY A 238 5.42 -2.66 -15.25
CA GLY A 238 4.50 -2.90 -16.37
C GLY A 238 4.67 -1.87 -17.48
N ALA A 239 4.75 -0.58 -17.13
CA ALA A 239 5.00 0.49 -18.09
C ALA A 239 6.37 0.32 -18.77
N ARG A 240 7.41 -0.06 -18.01
CA ARG A 240 8.75 -0.31 -18.55
C ARG A 240 8.76 -1.48 -19.54
N LEU A 241 8.11 -2.59 -19.21
CA LEU A 241 8.00 -3.77 -20.08
C LEU A 241 7.24 -3.47 -21.37
N LEU A 242 6.22 -2.61 -21.33
CA LEU A 242 5.51 -2.15 -22.52
C LEU A 242 6.37 -1.24 -23.40
N GLU A 243 7.24 -0.42 -22.81
CA GLU A 243 8.16 0.44 -23.56
C GLU A 243 9.30 -0.35 -24.21
N GLU A 244 9.89 -1.31 -23.49
CA GLU A 244 11.02 -2.13 -24.00
C GLU A 244 10.60 -3.33 -24.83
N ARG A 245 9.28 -3.49 -25.07
CA ARG A 245 8.69 -4.69 -25.64
C ARG A 245 9.54 -5.27 -26.77
N PRO A 246 10.18 -6.44 -26.57
CA PRO A 246 10.96 -7.07 -27.61
C PRO A 246 10.03 -7.53 -28.73
N GLN A 247 10.51 -7.49 -29.98
CA GLN A 247 9.82 -8.08 -31.14
C GLN A 247 9.75 -9.62 -31.09
N ALA A 248 10.35 -10.24 -30.06
CA ALA A 248 10.35 -11.69 -29.87
C ALA A 248 8.99 -12.19 -29.34
N ALA A 249 8.75 -13.50 -29.53
CA ALA A 249 7.52 -14.15 -29.11
C ALA A 249 7.19 -13.86 -27.62
N PRO A 250 5.94 -13.51 -27.29
CA PRO A 250 5.55 -13.14 -25.93
C PRO A 250 5.77 -14.30 -24.96
N SER A 251 6.59 -14.05 -23.93
CA SER A 251 6.78 -14.95 -22.80
C SER A 251 5.72 -14.71 -21.73
N VAL A 252 5.30 -15.75 -21.02
CA VAL A 252 4.36 -15.63 -19.89
C VAL A 252 5.00 -15.00 -18.64
N ARG A 253 6.33 -15.02 -18.55
CA ARG A 253 7.07 -14.63 -17.33
C ARG A 253 6.77 -13.20 -16.84
N PRO A 254 6.71 -12.18 -17.72
CA PRO A 254 6.41 -10.82 -17.27
C PRO A 254 4.98 -10.69 -16.72
N LEU A 255 4.03 -11.50 -17.24
CA LEU A 255 2.68 -11.56 -16.69
C LEU A 255 2.67 -12.16 -15.28
N LEU A 256 3.42 -13.24 -15.07
CA LEU A 256 3.56 -13.86 -13.74
C LEU A 256 4.20 -12.91 -12.73
N LEU A 257 5.25 -12.18 -13.13
CA LEU A 257 5.91 -11.21 -12.26
C LEU A 257 4.97 -10.08 -11.84
N LEU A 258 4.23 -9.48 -12.77
CA LEU A 258 3.28 -8.42 -12.45
C LEU A 258 2.12 -8.95 -11.59
N ALA A 259 1.65 -10.17 -11.85
CA ALA A 259 0.65 -10.81 -11.01
C ALA A 259 1.16 -11.11 -9.60
N LEU A 260 2.43 -11.49 -9.45
CA LEU A 260 3.06 -11.70 -8.15
C LEU A 260 3.17 -10.38 -7.38
N LEU A 261 3.66 -9.31 -8.01
CA LEU A 261 3.78 -7.99 -7.36
C LEU A 261 2.40 -7.45 -6.96
N ALA A 262 1.42 -7.51 -7.85
CA ALA A 262 0.05 -7.07 -7.55
C ALA A 262 -0.62 -7.95 -6.50
N GLY A 263 -0.40 -9.27 -6.54
CA GLY A 263 -0.94 -10.23 -5.57
C GLY A 263 -0.36 -10.04 -4.17
N VAL A 264 0.95 -9.82 -4.05
CA VAL A 264 1.57 -9.47 -2.77
C VAL A 264 1.06 -8.11 -2.28
N GLY A 265 0.98 -7.11 -3.17
CA GLY A 265 0.39 -5.82 -2.82
C GLY A 265 -1.06 -5.93 -2.32
N ALA A 266 -1.87 -6.80 -2.94
CA ALA A 266 -3.26 -7.05 -2.54
C ALA A 266 -3.37 -7.75 -1.18
N LEU A 267 -2.37 -8.51 -0.77
CA LEU A 267 -2.29 -9.09 0.58
C LEU A 267 -1.97 -8.07 1.66
N PHE A 268 -1.28 -6.98 1.30
CA PHE A 268 -1.07 -5.84 2.19
C PHE A 268 -2.29 -4.90 2.19
N HIS A 269 -2.93 -4.69 1.04
CA HIS A 269 -4.20 -3.98 0.97
C HIS A 269 -4.99 -4.34 -0.31
N LEU A 270 -6.25 -4.76 -0.18
CA LEU A 270 -7.09 -5.21 -1.30
C LEU A 270 -7.27 -4.16 -2.42
N ILE A 271 -7.12 -2.87 -2.13
CA ILE A 271 -7.14 -1.78 -3.12
C ILE A 271 -6.19 -2.00 -4.31
N VAL A 272 -5.07 -2.73 -4.12
CA VAL A 272 -4.15 -3.05 -5.22
C VAL A 272 -4.83 -3.92 -6.28
N GLY A 273 -5.86 -4.68 -5.91
CA GLY A 273 -6.73 -5.42 -6.83
C GLY A 273 -7.42 -4.55 -7.88
N LEU A 274 -7.59 -3.25 -7.62
CA LEU A 274 -8.12 -2.29 -8.61
C LEU A 274 -7.19 -2.07 -9.81
N LEU A 275 -5.95 -2.60 -9.78
CA LEU A 275 -5.09 -2.64 -10.97
C LEU A 275 -5.55 -3.64 -12.03
N LEU A 276 -6.51 -4.52 -11.73
CA LEU A 276 -6.93 -5.60 -12.63
C LEU A 276 -7.29 -5.13 -14.06
N PRO A 277 -8.04 -4.03 -14.28
CA PRO A 277 -8.32 -3.52 -15.64
C PRO A 277 -7.04 -3.14 -16.40
N ALA A 278 -6.08 -2.50 -15.72
CA ALA A 278 -4.80 -2.14 -16.31
C ALA A 278 -3.96 -3.38 -16.62
N LEU A 279 -3.92 -4.37 -15.71
CA LEU A 279 -3.20 -5.63 -15.91
C LEU A 279 -3.81 -6.48 -17.05
N ALA A 280 -5.14 -6.48 -17.20
CA ALA A 280 -5.81 -7.11 -18.32
C ALA A 280 -5.41 -6.43 -19.66
N TYR A 281 -5.37 -5.10 -19.68
CA TYR A 281 -4.86 -4.35 -20.83
C TYR A 281 -3.39 -4.69 -21.13
N PHE A 282 -2.53 -4.72 -20.10
CA PHE A 282 -1.13 -5.13 -20.25
C PHE A 282 -1.04 -6.51 -20.88
N ALA A 283 -1.74 -7.51 -20.35
CA ALA A 283 -1.74 -8.87 -20.85
C ALA A 283 -2.21 -8.95 -22.31
N TRP A 284 -3.29 -8.24 -22.64
CA TRP A 284 -3.83 -8.19 -24.01
C TRP A 284 -2.81 -7.66 -25.00
N VAL A 285 -2.16 -6.54 -24.67
CA VAL A 285 -1.19 -5.90 -25.54
C VAL A 285 0.11 -6.71 -25.62
N TYR A 286 0.61 -7.19 -24.48
CA TYR A 286 1.86 -7.94 -24.39
C TYR A 286 1.78 -9.24 -25.19
N CYS A 287 0.64 -9.95 -25.13
CA CYS A 287 0.34 -11.14 -25.93
C CYS A 287 -0.03 -10.85 -27.40
N GLU A 288 0.41 -9.72 -27.95
CA GLU A 288 0.18 -9.31 -29.35
C GLU A 288 -1.29 -9.29 -29.77
N ARG A 289 -2.22 -9.09 -28.83
CA ARG A 289 -3.66 -9.12 -29.12
C ARG A 289 -4.13 -10.44 -29.73
N ARG A 290 -3.41 -11.53 -29.45
CA ARG A 290 -3.78 -12.89 -29.88
C ARG A 290 -4.64 -13.52 -28.79
N PRO A 291 -5.94 -13.79 -29.03
CA PRO A 291 -6.86 -14.27 -27.99
C PRO A 291 -6.35 -15.49 -27.21
N GLY A 292 -5.84 -16.52 -27.92
CA GLY A 292 -5.32 -17.73 -27.26
C GLY A 292 -4.04 -17.52 -26.44
N ALA A 293 -3.20 -16.56 -26.80
CA ALA A 293 -2.02 -16.22 -26.00
C ALA A 293 -2.41 -15.35 -24.79
N PHE A 294 -3.35 -14.43 -24.98
CA PHE A 294 -3.93 -13.64 -23.90
C PHE A 294 -4.60 -14.53 -22.85
N VAL A 295 -5.52 -15.42 -23.25
CA VAL A 295 -6.24 -16.30 -22.31
C VAL A 295 -5.27 -17.18 -21.53
N ARG A 296 -4.30 -17.84 -22.18
CA ARG A 296 -3.30 -18.66 -21.48
C ARG A 296 -2.44 -17.85 -20.53
N GLY A 297 -1.97 -16.68 -20.96
CA GLY A 297 -1.13 -15.82 -20.13
C GLY A 297 -1.87 -15.22 -18.95
N ALA A 298 -3.08 -14.71 -19.18
CA ALA A 298 -3.95 -14.16 -18.15
C ALA A 298 -4.42 -15.24 -17.17
N PHE A 299 -4.73 -16.44 -17.64
CA PHE A 299 -5.07 -17.58 -16.78
C PHE A 299 -3.88 -17.97 -15.90
N ALA A 300 -2.68 -18.11 -16.46
CA ALA A 300 -1.48 -18.45 -15.68
C ALA A 300 -1.15 -17.37 -14.63
N ALA A 301 -1.26 -16.09 -15.01
CA ALA A 301 -1.07 -14.95 -14.11
C ALA A 301 -2.13 -14.91 -13.01
N GLY A 302 -3.41 -15.06 -13.38
CA GLY A 302 -4.53 -15.12 -12.44
C GLY A 302 -4.41 -16.28 -11.48
N LEU A 303 -4.07 -17.48 -11.97
CA LEU A 303 -3.82 -18.65 -11.13
C LEU A 303 -2.65 -18.40 -10.16
N CYS A 304 -1.57 -17.76 -10.59
CA CYS A 304 -0.46 -17.41 -9.70
C CYS A 304 -0.91 -16.48 -8.56
N ALA A 305 -1.69 -15.45 -8.87
CA ALA A 305 -2.22 -14.53 -7.86
C ALA A 305 -3.23 -15.23 -6.93
N VAL A 306 -4.12 -16.06 -7.47
CA VAL A 306 -5.09 -16.84 -6.69
C VAL A 306 -4.41 -17.86 -5.78
N LEU A 307 -3.35 -18.54 -6.24
CA LEU A 307 -2.60 -19.46 -5.39
C LEU A 307 -1.87 -18.74 -4.26
N LEU A 308 -1.27 -17.58 -4.54
CA LEU A 308 -0.65 -16.76 -3.51
C LEU A 308 -1.67 -16.26 -2.49
N PHE A 309 -2.75 -15.64 -2.97
CA PHE A 309 -3.81 -15.11 -2.12
C PHE A 309 -4.49 -16.22 -1.34
N GLY A 310 -4.83 -17.32 -2.01
CA GLY A 310 -5.45 -18.50 -1.44
C GLY A 310 -4.58 -19.17 -0.38
N ALA A 311 -3.25 -19.22 -0.56
CA ALA A 311 -2.35 -19.75 0.47
C ALA A 311 -2.32 -18.86 1.73
N CYS A 312 -2.25 -17.53 1.56
CA CYS A 312 -2.33 -16.61 2.70
C CYS A 312 -3.71 -16.64 3.36
N ALA A 313 -4.78 -16.57 2.58
CA ALA A 313 -6.15 -16.65 3.08
C ALA A 313 -6.40 -17.99 3.80
N LEU A 314 -5.93 -19.12 3.27
CA LEU A 314 -6.01 -20.41 3.95
C LEU A 314 -5.28 -20.36 5.29
N TYR A 315 -4.07 -19.81 5.34
CA TYR A 315 -3.35 -19.65 6.60
C TYR A 315 -4.15 -18.82 7.60
N PHE A 316 -4.52 -17.58 7.25
CA PHE A 316 -5.20 -16.68 8.19
C PHE A 316 -6.59 -17.17 8.58
N LEU A 317 -7.36 -17.74 7.65
CA LEU A 317 -8.74 -18.15 7.92
C LEU A 317 -8.85 -19.53 8.58
N THR A 318 -7.84 -20.40 8.49
CA THR A 318 -7.94 -21.79 8.98
C THR A 318 -6.80 -22.26 9.87
N LEU A 319 -5.59 -21.75 9.69
CA LEU A 319 -4.40 -22.25 10.39
C LEU A 319 -3.92 -21.31 11.48
N ALA A 320 -4.18 -20.01 11.34
CA ALA A 320 -3.74 -19.01 12.30
C ALA A 320 -4.56 -19.15 13.60
N PRO A 321 -3.94 -18.93 14.78
CA PRO A 321 -4.62 -19.08 16.06
C PRO A 321 -5.84 -18.16 16.18
N HIS A 322 -5.79 -17.03 15.49
CA HIS A 322 -6.78 -15.97 15.59
C HIS A 322 -7.27 -15.54 14.21
N PRO A 323 -8.20 -16.29 13.56
CA PRO A 323 -8.63 -15.95 12.22
C PRO A 323 -9.39 -14.61 12.19
N PRO A 324 -9.23 -13.81 11.13
CA PRO A 324 -9.97 -12.58 10.97
C PRO A 324 -11.44 -12.89 10.68
N ILE A 325 -12.32 -11.95 11.03
CA ILE A 325 -13.78 -12.11 10.92
C ILE A 325 -14.24 -11.60 9.53
N PRO A 326 -14.79 -12.46 8.64
CA PRO A 326 -15.29 -12.05 7.31
C PRO A 326 -16.31 -10.92 7.29
N ALA A 327 -17.16 -10.85 8.31
CA ALA A 327 -18.17 -9.80 8.42
C ALA A 327 -17.55 -8.40 8.61
N ASP A 328 -16.33 -8.29 9.16
CA ASP A 328 -15.69 -7.00 9.42
C ASP A 328 -15.01 -6.41 8.17
N SER A 329 -14.92 -7.19 7.08
CA SER A 329 -14.27 -6.73 5.84
C SER A 329 -15.08 -5.63 5.15
N HIS A 330 -14.37 -4.65 4.61
CA HIS A 330 -14.93 -3.67 3.68
C HIS A 330 -15.42 -4.30 2.37
N PHE A 331 -15.04 -5.54 2.05
CA PHE A 331 -15.67 -6.28 0.97
C PHE A 331 -17.11 -6.70 1.32
N ALA A 332 -17.35 -7.09 2.58
CA ALA A 332 -18.68 -7.47 3.06
C ALA A 332 -19.56 -6.23 3.34
N ASN A 333 -18.95 -5.17 3.88
CA ASN A 333 -19.61 -3.92 4.24
C ASN A 333 -18.90 -2.71 3.60
N PRO A 334 -19.02 -2.53 2.27
CA PRO A 334 -18.29 -1.48 1.58
C PRO A 334 -18.81 -0.09 1.97
N PRO A 335 -17.95 0.83 2.46
CA PRO A 335 -18.33 2.21 2.73
C PRO A 335 -18.48 2.97 1.41
N VAL A 336 -19.50 2.63 0.62
CA VAL A 336 -19.82 3.34 -0.62
C VAL A 336 -20.58 4.61 -0.28
N LEU A 337 -20.12 5.74 -0.81
CA LEU A 337 -20.79 7.01 -0.65
C LEU A 337 -22.16 6.97 -1.34
N ASN A 338 -23.19 7.54 -0.72
CA ASN A 338 -24.51 7.68 -1.35
C ASN A 338 -24.38 8.41 -2.70
N PRO A 339 -24.94 7.88 -3.81
CA PRO A 339 -24.85 8.51 -5.13
C PRO A 339 -25.26 9.99 -5.18
N SER A 340 -26.19 10.43 -4.33
CA SER A 340 -26.60 11.84 -4.25
C SER A 340 -25.47 12.77 -3.78
N ARG A 341 -24.47 12.23 -3.07
CA ARG A 341 -23.31 12.98 -2.56
C ARG A 341 -22.11 12.95 -3.50
N TRP A 342 -22.11 12.11 -4.55
CA TRP A 342 -20.98 12.01 -5.48
C TRP A 342 -20.67 13.34 -6.16
N PHE A 343 -21.66 14.18 -6.42
CA PHE A 343 -21.46 15.48 -7.05
C PHE A 343 -21.79 16.64 -6.10
N SER A 344 -21.81 16.42 -4.78
CA SER A 344 -21.94 17.52 -3.85
C SER A 344 -20.71 18.44 -3.94
N ALA A 345 -20.92 19.74 -3.73
CA ALA A 345 -19.83 20.71 -3.80
C ALA A 345 -18.69 20.34 -2.83
N ASP A 346 -19.02 19.94 -1.60
CA ASP A 346 -18.03 19.54 -0.59
C ASP A 346 -17.21 18.33 -1.02
N HIS A 347 -17.85 17.32 -1.62
CA HIS A 347 -17.16 16.12 -2.09
C HIS A 347 -16.22 16.43 -3.25
N VAL A 348 -16.69 17.21 -4.23
CA VAL A 348 -15.89 17.63 -5.38
C VAL A 348 -14.72 18.51 -4.95
N ILE A 349 -14.95 19.49 -4.08
CA ILE A 349 -13.90 20.37 -3.55
C ILE A 349 -12.88 19.57 -2.74
N GLY A 350 -13.33 18.66 -1.88
CA GLY A 350 -12.45 17.77 -1.11
C GLY A 350 -11.54 16.92 -2.01
N HIS A 351 -12.10 16.33 -3.07
CA HIS A 351 -11.33 15.54 -4.04
C HIS A 351 -10.40 16.38 -4.91
N LEU A 352 -10.79 17.60 -5.27
CA LEU A 352 -9.89 18.53 -5.95
C LEU A 352 -8.70 18.91 -5.05
N ASN A 353 -8.93 19.13 -3.75
CA ASN A 353 -7.85 19.37 -2.78
C ASN A 353 -6.93 18.15 -2.66
N LEU A 354 -7.49 16.94 -2.56
CA LEU A 354 -6.70 15.71 -2.57
C LEU A 354 -5.90 15.53 -3.86
N PHE A 355 -6.49 15.83 -5.02
CA PHE A 355 -5.80 15.75 -6.30
C PHE A 355 -4.61 16.73 -6.37
N LEU A 356 -4.80 17.95 -5.91
CA LEU A 356 -3.74 18.95 -5.83
C LEU A 356 -2.66 18.60 -4.80
N LEU A 357 -3.03 17.94 -3.71
CA LEU A 357 -2.08 17.40 -2.74
C LEU A 357 -1.28 16.22 -3.32
N ALA A 358 -1.96 15.26 -3.95
CA ALA A 358 -1.37 14.05 -4.51
C ALA A 358 -0.41 14.33 -5.69
N SER A 359 -0.74 15.33 -6.51
CA SER A 359 0.05 15.71 -7.67
C SER A 359 -0.03 17.23 -7.95
N PRO A 360 0.69 18.07 -7.18
CA PRO A 360 0.63 19.53 -7.33
C PRO A 360 1.01 20.03 -8.73
N ALA A 361 1.93 19.32 -9.41
CA ALA A 361 2.33 19.62 -10.78
C ALA A 361 1.35 19.11 -11.87
N ALA A 362 0.27 18.40 -11.51
CA ALA A 362 -0.69 17.87 -12.49
C ALA A 362 -1.30 18.95 -13.39
N PRO A 363 -1.77 20.11 -12.88
CA PRO A 363 -2.32 21.16 -13.73
C PRO A 363 -1.30 21.68 -14.75
N ALA A 364 -0.04 21.86 -14.34
CA ALA A 364 1.03 22.31 -15.24
C ALA A 364 1.36 21.25 -16.32
N ALA A 365 1.39 19.98 -15.93
CA ALA A 365 1.58 18.87 -16.87
C ALA A 365 0.41 18.76 -17.88
N LEU A 366 -0.83 18.88 -17.42
CA LEU A 366 -2.02 18.88 -18.26
C LEU A 366 -2.06 20.09 -19.20
N LEU A 367 -1.75 21.29 -18.70
CA LEU A 367 -1.68 22.50 -19.51
C LEU A 367 -0.60 22.38 -20.60
N THR A 368 0.54 21.78 -20.27
CA THR A 368 1.59 21.50 -21.26
C THR A 368 1.06 20.59 -22.38
N LEU A 369 0.27 19.56 -22.05
CA LEU A 369 -0.34 18.70 -23.05
C LEU A 369 -1.36 19.43 -23.91
N LEU A 370 -2.14 20.35 -23.34
CA LEU A 370 -3.11 21.14 -24.09
C LEU A 370 -2.44 22.12 -25.07
N LEU A 371 -1.34 22.74 -24.64
CA LEU A 371 -0.63 23.77 -25.42
C LEU A 371 0.34 23.18 -26.46
N TYR A 372 0.99 22.06 -26.14
CA TYR A 372 2.05 21.47 -26.96
C TYR A 372 1.69 20.09 -27.52
N GLY A 373 0.51 19.55 -27.20
CA GLY A 373 -0.01 18.34 -27.81
C GLY A 373 -0.25 18.55 -29.31
N SER A 374 0.04 17.51 -30.10
CA SER A 374 -0.03 17.57 -31.57
C SER A 374 -1.32 18.22 -32.08
N PRO A 375 -1.25 19.20 -32.99
CA PRO A 375 -2.42 19.89 -33.56
C PRO A 375 -3.31 18.96 -34.41
N ASP A 376 -2.85 17.75 -34.73
CA ASP A 376 -3.60 16.76 -35.50
C ASP A 376 -4.64 16.01 -34.63
N ARG A 377 -5.60 16.79 -34.08
CA ARG A 377 -6.59 16.41 -33.06
C ARG A 377 -7.71 15.46 -33.53
N LYS A 378 -7.58 14.79 -34.68
CA LYS A 378 -8.73 14.12 -35.33
C LYS A 378 -9.12 12.75 -34.79
N ARG A 379 -8.43 12.16 -33.81
CA ARG A 379 -8.88 10.90 -33.16
C ARG A 379 -8.50 10.87 -31.69
N TRP A 380 -9.12 9.93 -30.97
CA TRP A 380 -8.74 9.44 -29.64
C TRP A 380 -7.27 8.92 -29.54
N SER A 381 -6.38 9.29 -30.47
CA SER A 381 -4.94 9.01 -30.51
C SER A 381 -4.10 9.87 -29.55
N TRP A 382 -4.73 10.75 -28.75
CA TRP A 382 -4.07 11.62 -27.76
C TRP A 382 -3.36 10.85 -26.62
N ILE A 383 -3.71 9.58 -26.37
CA ILE A 383 -2.91 8.70 -25.50
C ILE A 383 -2.01 7.84 -26.40
N PRO A 384 -0.73 8.22 -26.53
CA PRO A 384 -0.03 7.96 -27.78
C PRO A 384 0.65 6.58 -27.80
N ASP A 385 1.10 6.08 -26.65
CA ASP A 385 1.85 4.83 -26.52
C ASP A 385 1.21 3.83 -25.53
N LEU A 386 1.66 2.58 -25.61
CA LEU A 386 1.14 1.47 -24.81
C LEU A 386 1.34 1.68 -23.30
N PRO A 387 2.54 2.07 -22.81
CA PRO A 387 2.74 2.44 -21.40
C PRO A 387 1.76 3.50 -20.91
N THR A 388 1.59 4.59 -21.67
CA THR A 388 0.72 5.70 -21.27
C THR A 388 -0.74 5.25 -21.15
N ARG A 389 -1.24 4.39 -22.06
CA ARG A 389 -2.60 3.83 -21.97
C ARG A 389 -2.79 2.91 -20.78
N PHE A 390 -1.80 2.08 -20.48
CA PHE A 390 -1.80 1.21 -19.30
C PHE A 390 -1.93 2.03 -18.01
N LEU A 391 -1.13 3.09 -17.87
CA LEU A 391 -1.16 3.98 -16.70
C LEU A 391 -2.44 4.82 -16.63
N ALA A 392 -2.98 5.25 -17.78
CA ALA A 392 -4.25 5.96 -17.83
C ALA A 392 -5.40 5.09 -17.31
N ILE A 393 -5.47 3.82 -17.71
CA ILE A 393 -6.47 2.88 -17.21
C ILE A 393 -6.36 2.73 -15.69
N ALA A 394 -5.15 2.51 -15.17
CA ALA A 394 -4.93 2.42 -13.72
C ALA A 394 -5.34 3.69 -12.97
N THR A 395 -4.97 4.86 -13.51
CA THR A 395 -5.31 6.18 -12.94
C THR A 395 -6.83 6.35 -12.88
N LEU A 396 -7.53 6.09 -13.98
CA LEU A 396 -8.98 6.25 -14.06
C LEU A 396 -9.71 5.28 -13.13
N THR A 397 -9.25 4.03 -13.01
CA THR A 397 -9.87 3.06 -12.10
C THR A 397 -9.72 3.48 -10.64
N LEU A 398 -8.51 3.84 -10.20
CA LEU A 398 -8.27 4.25 -8.81
C LEU A 398 -8.91 5.61 -8.48
N LEU A 399 -8.94 6.55 -9.43
CA LEU A 399 -9.61 7.85 -9.25
C LEU A 399 -11.14 7.69 -9.20
N ALA A 400 -11.71 6.83 -10.05
CA ALA A 400 -13.14 6.52 -9.98
C ALA A 400 -13.49 5.86 -8.65
N TRP A 401 -12.64 4.94 -8.17
CA TRP A 401 -12.81 4.32 -6.87
C TRP A 401 -12.75 5.34 -5.72
N SER A 402 -11.75 6.22 -5.69
CA SER A 402 -11.63 7.22 -4.62
C SER A 402 -12.85 8.13 -4.58
N PHE A 403 -13.45 8.42 -5.74
CA PHE A 403 -14.63 9.28 -5.84
C PHE A 403 -15.92 8.62 -5.33
N VAL A 404 -16.03 7.29 -5.37
CA VAL A 404 -17.21 6.55 -4.88
C VAL A 404 -17.04 6.05 -3.46
N TRP A 405 -15.80 5.95 -2.96
CA TRP A 405 -15.50 5.48 -1.62
C TRP A 405 -15.77 6.59 -0.59
N ASN A 406 -16.44 6.25 0.50
CA ASN A 406 -16.67 7.16 1.61
C ASN A 406 -15.53 7.02 2.63
N GLY A 407 -14.72 8.07 2.77
CA GLY A 407 -13.76 8.15 3.87
C GLY A 407 -14.50 8.10 5.22
N ILE A 408 -14.20 7.07 6.03
CA ILE A 408 -14.89 6.79 7.30
C ILE A 408 -14.57 7.87 8.33
N ILE A 409 -13.32 8.34 8.36
CA ILE A 409 -12.87 9.45 9.25
C ILE A 409 -12.88 10.80 8.52
N GLY A 410 -13.21 10.79 7.23
CA GLY A 410 -13.48 11.98 6.43
C GLY A 410 -12.22 12.65 5.88
N LEU A 411 -12.43 13.69 5.06
CA LEU A 411 -11.33 14.48 4.50
C LEU A 411 -10.95 15.64 5.43
N PRO A 412 -9.65 15.95 5.62
CA PRO A 412 -8.48 15.37 4.94
C PRO A 412 -7.85 14.16 5.67
N ALA A 413 -8.48 13.61 6.71
CA ALA A 413 -7.86 12.55 7.51
C ALA A 413 -7.60 11.27 6.69
N ASP A 414 -8.56 10.83 5.87
CA ASP A 414 -8.45 9.69 4.94
C ASP A 414 -7.68 9.99 3.63
N TRP A 415 -6.76 10.95 3.64
CA TRP A 415 -6.09 11.38 2.40
C TRP A 415 -5.27 10.25 1.76
N ASP A 416 -4.61 9.41 2.54
CA ASP A 416 -3.71 8.35 2.11
C ASP A 416 -4.42 7.27 1.29
N LEU A 417 -5.53 6.75 1.81
CA LEU A 417 -6.39 5.78 1.15
C LEU A 417 -6.99 6.39 -0.12
N LEU A 418 -7.54 7.59 -0.01
CA LEU A 418 -8.24 8.26 -1.10
C LEU A 418 -7.29 8.85 -2.16
N THR A 419 -5.99 8.94 -1.90
CA THR A 419 -4.97 9.37 -2.86
C THR A 419 -4.16 8.21 -3.46
N MET A 420 -4.60 6.95 -3.31
CA MET A 420 -3.93 5.80 -3.93
C MET A 420 -3.81 5.88 -5.46
N PHE A 421 -4.61 6.73 -6.12
CA PHE A 421 -4.46 7.08 -7.54
C PHE A 421 -3.18 7.87 -7.86
N GLN A 422 -2.48 8.42 -6.85
CA GLN A 422 -1.33 9.31 -7.04
C GLN A 422 -0.16 8.63 -7.75
N GLY A 423 0.17 7.38 -7.39
CA GLY A 423 1.21 6.60 -8.05
C GLY A 423 0.98 6.48 -9.56
N PRO A 424 -0.18 5.93 -10.00
CA PRO A 424 -0.50 5.82 -11.42
C PRO A 424 -0.63 7.17 -12.11
N LEU A 425 -1.24 8.16 -11.46
CA LEU A 425 -1.37 9.51 -12.02
C LEU A 425 -0.01 10.14 -12.31
N ASN A 426 0.90 10.10 -11.33
CA ASN A 426 2.23 10.68 -11.45
C ASN A 426 3.07 9.97 -12.52
N LEU A 427 2.99 8.64 -12.61
CA LEU A 427 3.62 7.89 -13.70
C LEU A 427 3.00 8.23 -15.06
N TYR A 428 1.67 8.33 -15.14
CA TYR A 428 0.96 8.70 -16.36
C TYR A 428 1.41 10.08 -16.86
N LEU A 429 1.45 11.09 -15.98
CA LEU A 429 1.91 12.44 -16.31
C LEU A 429 3.38 12.46 -16.74
N TRP A 430 4.23 11.64 -16.10
CA TRP A 430 5.62 11.52 -16.50
C TRP A 430 5.79 10.91 -17.89
N PHE A 431 5.07 9.82 -18.20
CA PHE A 431 5.12 9.22 -19.54
C PHE A 431 4.58 10.16 -20.63
N LEU A 432 3.54 10.93 -20.32
CA LEU A 432 3.05 12.00 -21.18
C LEU A 432 4.12 13.07 -21.44
N PHE A 433 4.84 13.50 -20.40
CA PHE A 433 5.96 14.43 -20.53
C PHE A 433 7.07 13.88 -21.43
N VAL A 434 7.48 12.62 -21.21
CA VAL A 434 8.46 11.91 -22.03
C VAL A 434 8.01 11.87 -23.50
N HIS A 435 6.74 11.54 -23.73
CA HIS A 435 6.18 11.49 -25.08
C HIS A 435 6.20 12.86 -25.77
N ALA A 436 5.73 13.90 -25.10
CA ALA A 436 5.69 15.26 -25.64
C ALA A 436 7.10 15.76 -25.99
N GLY A 437 8.09 15.52 -25.12
CA GLY A 437 9.49 15.88 -25.38
C GLY A 437 10.10 15.18 -26.58
N ARG A 438 9.68 13.93 -26.87
CA ARG A 438 10.11 13.18 -28.07
C ARG A 438 9.46 13.71 -29.34
N GLN A 439 8.20 14.15 -29.29
CA GLN A 439 7.50 14.71 -30.44
C GLN A 439 7.97 16.11 -30.81
N ASN A 440 8.35 16.92 -29.82
CA ASN A 440 8.79 18.29 -30.04
C ASN A 440 10.10 18.58 -29.27
N PRO A 441 11.26 18.32 -29.88
CA PRO A 441 12.56 18.58 -29.25
C PRO A 441 12.80 20.06 -28.93
N ALA A 442 12.08 20.98 -29.58
CA ALA A 442 12.17 22.42 -29.34
C ALA A 442 11.41 22.87 -28.08
N THR A 443 10.58 22.01 -27.48
CA THR A 443 9.90 22.31 -26.22
C THR A 443 10.94 22.53 -25.12
N PRO A 444 10.81 23.57 -24.27
CA PRO A 444 11.73 23.86 -23.17
C PRO A 444 11.58 22.86 -22.01
N SER A 445 11.74 21.58 -22.30
CA SER A 445 11.46 20.43 -21.43
C SER A 445 12.21 20.51 -20.10
N THR A 446 13.48 20.94 -20.10
CA THR A 446 14.25 21.12 -18.87
C THR A 446 13.66 22.21 -17.96
N ARG A 447 13.25 23.35 -18.52
CA ARG A 447 12.66 24.45 -17.73
C ARG A 447 11.33 24.03 -17.11
N LEU A 448 10.51 23.31 -17.89
CA LEU A 448 9.26 22.76 -17.39
C LEU A 448 9.49 21.72 -16.30
N ALA A 449 10.41 20.77 -16.50
CA ALA A 449 10.74 19.77 -15.49
C ALA A 449 11.28 20.41 -14.19
N LEU A 450 12.10 21.45 -14.30
CA LEU A 450 12.57 22.23 -13.14
C LEU A 450 11.43 22.97 -12.42
N ALA A 451 10.49 23.56 -13.17
CA ALA A 451 9.33 24.22 -12.60
C ALA A 451 8.41 23.22 -11.86
N MET A 452 8.15 22.06 -12.46
CA MET A 452 7.43 20.97 -11.82
C MET A 452 8.12 20.50 -10.55
N LEU A 453 9.45 20.32 -10.61
CA LEU A 453 10.25 19.92 -9.45
C LEU A 453 10.18 20.96 -8.33
N ALA A 454 10.33 22.24 -8.65
CA ALA A 454 10.27 23.32 -7.67
C ALA A 454 8.88 23.41 -6.99
N LEU A 455 7.80 23.33 -7.78
CA LEU A 455 6.44 23.36 -7.27
C LEU A 455 6.15 22.15 -6.37
N ASN A 456 6.47 20.94 -6.84
CA ASN A 456 6.27 19.72 -6.08
C ASN A 456 7.13 19.69 -4.81
N LEU A 457 8.41 20.10 -4.87
CA LEU A 457 9.25 20.23 -3.68
C LEU A 457 8.71 21.24 -2.67
N LEU A 458 8.17 22.38 -3.13
CA LEU A 458 7.60 23.38 -2.24
C LEU A 458 6.40 22.81 -1.47
N VAL A 459 5.47 22.17 -2.17
CA VAL A 459 4.26 21.59 -1.54
C VAL A 459 4.63 20.39 -0.66
N THR A 460 5.54 19.53 -1.12
CA THR A 460 6.03 18.39 -0.34
C THR A 460 6.77 18.83 0.91
N ALA A 461 7.64 19.84 0.81
CA ALA A 461 8.31 20.39 1.97
C ALA A 461 7.30 20.96 2.96
N ALA A 462 6.32 21.75 2.52
CA ALA A 462 5.28 22.31 3.38
C ALA A 462 4.44 21.22 4.06
N TRP A 463 4.05 20.17 3.32
CA TRP A 463 3.28 19.05 3.84
C TRP A 463 4.08 18.25 4.87
N ILE A 464 5.30 17.84 4.53
CA ILE A 464 6.13 17.01 5.40
C ILE A 464 6.55 17.78 6.64
N THR A 465 6.97 19.05 6.52
CA THR A 465 7.39 19.83 7.70
C THR A 465 6.23 20.10 8.65
N ARG A 466 5.01 20.31 8.14
CA ARG A 466 3.81 20.41 8.97
C ARG A 466 3.56 19.12 9.74
N ASN A 467 3.70 17.97 9.09
CA ASN A 467 3.45 16.68 9.73
C ASN A 467 4.62 16.17 10.59
N ALA A 468 5.81 16.76 10.43
CA ALA A 468 6.97 16.56 11.29
C ALA A 468 7.00 17.52 12.49
N GLU A 469 6.00 18.39 12.64
CA GLU A 469 5.92 19.35 13.73
C GLU A 469 5.70 18.65 15.08
N ASP A 470 6.70 18.78 15.97
CA ASP A 470 6.64 18.27 17.33
C ASP A 470 5.88 19.25 18.25
N SER A 471 4.55 19.21 18.16
CA SER A 471 3.67 20.04 19.00
C SER A 471 3.46 19.43 20.39
N GLU A 472 3.23 20.28 21.39
CA GLU A 472 2.90 19.83 22.76
C GLU A 472 1.64 18.95 22.78
N ALA A 473 0.63 19.32 21.99
CA ALA A 473 -0.59 18.54 21.83
C ALA A 473 -0.30 17.13 21.26
N SER A 474 0.60 17.04 20.28
CA SER A 474 1.03 15.75 19.73
C SER A 474 1.73 14.89 20.77
N ARG A 475 2.73 15.45 21.48
CA ARG A 475 3.44 14.73 22.56
C ARG A 475 2.49 14.27 23.65
N ALA A 476 1.52 15.09 24.03
CA ALA A 476 0.50 14.73 25.01
C ALA A 476 -0.40 13.59 24.52
N ASN A 477 -0.82 13.60 23.26
CA ASN A 477 -1.63 12.53 22.68
C ASN A 477 -0.85 11.22 22.55
N LEU A 478 0.40 11.29 22.07
CA LEU A 478 1.28 10.12 21.97
C LEU A 478 1.55 9.51 23.35
N LYS A 479 1.89 10.35 24.34
CA LYS A 479 2.05 9.90 25.74
C LYS A 479 0.77 9.25 26.25
N ARG A 480 -0.39 9.85 25.99
CA ARG A 480 -1.69 9.29 26.40
C ARG A 480 -1.96 7.95 25.74
N ALA A 481 -1.63 7.78 24.46
CA ALA A 481 -1.78 6.50 23.77
C ALA A 481 -0.94 5.42 24.44
N HIS A 482 0.33 5.71 24.76
CA HIS A 482 1.20 4.78 25.50
C HIS A 482 0.66 4.47 26.90
N GLU A 483 0.27 5.48 27.67
CA GLU A 483 -0.34 5.30 29.00
C GLU A 483 -1.64 4.47 28.94
N ASN A 484 -2.47 4.68 27.91
CA ASN A 484 -3.69 3.90 27.71
C ASN A 484 -3.36 2.43 27.42
N VAL A 485 -2.35 2.15 26.59
CA VAL A 485 -1.88 0.79 26.30
C VAL A 485 -1.40 0.10 27.57
N GLU A 486 -0.52 0.75 28.33
CA GLU A 486 0.03 0.19 29.59
C GLU A 486 -1.09 -0.08 30.59
N LEU A 487 -1.93 0.93 30.86
CA LEU A 487 -3.04 0.83 31.79
C LEU A 487 -4.04 -0.26 31.38
N PHE A 488 -4.31 -0.38 30.08
CA PHE A 488 -5.19 -1.41 29.55
C PHE A 488 -4.59 -2.80 29.79
N LEU A 489 -3.33 -3.03 29.40
CA LEU A 489 -2.68 -4.32 29.55
C LEU A 489 -2.55 -4.74 31.02
N GLU A 490 -2.20 -3.82 31.92
CA GLU A 490 -2.14 -4.06 33.36
C GLU A 490 -3.50 -4.48 33.93
N ARG A 491 -4.58 -3.79 33.54
CA ARG A 491 -5.94 -4.10 33.99
C ARG A 491 -6.41 -5.43 33.43
N THR A 492 -6.24 -5.65 32.13
CA THR A 492 -6.68 -6.87 31.45
C THR A 492 -5.96 -8.11 31.98
N ALA A 493 -4.68 -7.99 32.39
CA ALA A 493 -3.95 -9.08 33.03
C ALA A 493 -4.54 -9.51 34.39
N ALA A 494 -5.30 -8.64 35.05
CA ALA A 494 -5.94 -8.90 36.34
C ALA A 494 -7.48 -8.95 36.26
N ASP A 495 -8.07 -8.87 35.07
CA ASP A 495 -9.52 -8.81 34.90
C ASP A 495 -10.11 -10.23 34.77
N PRO A 496 -10.90 -10.70 35.77
CA PRO A 496 -11.53 -12.02 35.69
C PRO A 496 -12.53 -12.12 34.52
N VAL A 497 -13.13 -11.02 34.07
CA VAL A 497 -14.02 -11.03 32.90
C VAL A 497 -13.23 -11.38 31.64
N TYR A 498 -12.04 -10.81 31.46
CA TYR A 498 -11.20 -11.15 30.32
C TYR A 498 -10.73 -12.60 30.37
N GLU A 499 -10.34 -13.10 31.55
CA GLU A 499 -9.96 -14.49 31.73
C GLU A 499 -11.08 -15.44 31.30
N ILE A 500 -12.31 -15.21 31.78
CA ILE A 500 -13.49 -16.01 31.39
C ILE A 500 -13.77 -15.89 29.89
N VAL A 501 -13.78 -14.68 29.33
CA VAL A 501 -13.99 -14.47 27.88
C VAL A 501 -12.92 -15.18 27.07
N SER A 502 -11.67 -15.15 27.53
CA SER A 502 -10.55 -15.79 26.86
C SER A 502 -10.64 -17.32 26.87
N ALA A 503 -11.09 -17.90 27.98
CA ALA A 503 -11.19 -19.33 28.17
C ALA A 503 -12.46 -19.95 27.58
N GLU A 504 -13.60 -19.24 27.64
CA GLU A 504 -14.93 -19.84 27.45
C GLU A 504 -15.69 -19.34 26.22
N HIS A 505 -15.39 -18.13 25.72
CA HIS A 505 -16.26 -17.46 24.74
C HIS A 505 -15.64 -17.25 23.35
N GLY A 506 -14.42 -17.75 23.14
CA GLY A 506 -13.74 -17.71 21.84
C GLY A 506 -13.27 -16.32 21.42
N LEU A 507 -12.63 -16.27 20.25
CA LEU A 507 -11.88 -15.11 19.79
C LEU A 507 -12.74 -13.87 19.47
N GLU A 508 -13.91 -14.05 18.87
CA GLU A 508 -14.76 -12.92 18.50
C GLU A 508 -15.11 -12.09 19.75
N ARG A 509 -15.51 -12.76 20.83
CA ARG A 509 -15.80 -12.08 22.10
C ARG A 509 -14.57 -11.48 22.75
N GLN A 510 -13.40 -12.12 22.64
CA GLN A 510 -12.14 -11.52 23.10
C GLN A 510 -11.83 -10.21 22.37
N ARG A 511 -12.00 -10.18 21.03
CA ARG A 511 -11.79 -8.97 20.23
C ARG A 511 -12.79 -7.87 20.62
N ILE A 512 -14.07 -8.20 20.74
CA ILE A 512 -15.11 -7.27 21.19
C ILE A 512 -14.77 -6.71 22.57
N TYR A 513 -14.35 -7.56 23.51
CA TYR A 513 -13.87 -7.13 24.82
C TYR A 513 -12.72 -6.15 24.71
N ILE A 514 -11.68 -6.47 23.93
CA ILE A 514 -10.53 -5.59 23.77
C ILE A 514 -10.98 -4.22 23.22
N GLN A 515 -11.82 -4.20 22.17
CA GLN A 515 -12.30 -2.95 21.56
C GLN A 515 -13.08 -2.09 22.55
N VAL A 516 -14.07 -2.68 23.24
CA VAL A 516 -14.96 -1.93 24.14
C VAL A 516 -14.20 -1.49 25.39
N SER A 517 -13.40 -2.36 25.99
CA SER A 517 -12.62 -2.03 27.19
C SER A 517 -11.56 -0.98 26.91
N LEU A 518 -10.90 -1.02 25.75
CA LEU A 518 -9.94 0.03 25.34
C LEU A 518 -10.65 1.37 25.10
N PHE A 519 -11.84 1.36 24.47
CA PHE A 519 -12.70 2.54 24.36
C PHE A 519 -13.04 3.13 25.73
N ILE A 520 -13.38 2.30 26.71
CA ILE A 520 -13.71 2.73 28.08
C ILE A 520 -12.50 3.36 28.77
N VAL A 521 -11.32 2.73 28.68
CA VAL A 521 -10.06 3.27 29.23
C VAL A 521 -9.77 4.65 28.65
N ARG A 522 -9.82 4.77 27.32
CA ARG A 522 -9.57 6.03 26.61
C ARG A 522 -10.57 7.12 26.99
N SER A 523 -11.85 6.77 27.05
CA SER A 523 -12.94 7.68 27.41
C SER A 523 -12.78 8.21 28.84
N ARG A 524 -12.42 7.34 29.78
CA ARG A 524 -12.16 7.73 31.17
C ARG A 524 -10.94 8.63 31.28
N ALA A 525 -9.84 8.30 30.59
CA ALA A 525 -8.64 9.12 30.55
C ALA A 525 -8.93 10.52 29.99
N ARG A 526 -9.76 10.62 28.94
CA ARG A 526 -10.20 11.89 28.36
C ARG A 526 -11.05 12.71 29.34
N LEU A 527 -12.07 12.10 29.95
CA LEU A 527 -12.96 12.77 30.90
C LEU A 527 -12.23 13.24 32.16
N ALA A 528 -11.17 12.55 32.59
CA ALA A 528 -10.34 12.96 33.72
C ALA A 528 -9.58 14.28 33.46
N GLN A 529 -9.38 14.67 32.20
CA GLN A 529 -8.68 15.90 31.81
C GLN A 529 -9.63 17.10 31.64
N VAL A 530 -10.93 16.86 31.56
CA VAL A 530 -11.94 17.91 31.47
C VAL A 530 -12.26 18.43 32.89
N PRO A 531 -12.53 19.74 33.07
CA PRO A 531 -12.96 20.27 34.36
C PRO A 531 -14.14 19.49 34.95
N GLN A 532 -14.00 19.05 36.20
CA GLN A 532 -14.95 18.16 36.87
C GLN A 532 -16.24 18.91 37.27
N ASN A 533 -17.10 19.13 36.29
CA ASN A 533 -18.45 19.67 36.45
C ASN A 533 -19.51 18.55 36.51
N GLU A 534 -20.77 18.92 36.72
CA GLU A 534 -21.89 17.97 36.80
C GLU A 534 -22.02 17.12 35.51
N THR A 535 -21.81 17.72 34.34
CA THR A 535 -21.83 17.01 33.05
C THR A 535 -20.75 15.94 32.96
N THR A 536 -19.50 16.26 33.31
CA THR A 536 -18.37 15.32 33.26
C THR A 536 -18.58 14.17 34.26
N ARG A 537 -19.11 14.47 35.45
CA ARG A 537 -19.47 13.44 36.44
C ARG A 537 -20.58 12.53 35.93
N ALA A 538 -21.62 13.08 35.31
CA ALA A 538 -22.69 12.30 34.70
C ALA A 538 -22.17 11.42 33.55
N GLN A 539 -21.25 11.93 32.73
CA GLN A 539 -20.60 11.14 31.67
C GLN A 539 -19.74 9.99 32.24
N LEU A 540 -18.98 10.24 33.32
CA LEU A 540 -18.21 9.21 34.01
C LEU A 540 -19.10 8.14 34.65
N GLU A 541 -20.20 8.55 35.29
CA GLU A 541 -21.18 7.62 35.85
C GLU A 541 -21.83 6.76 34.76
N ARG A 542 -22.22 7.37 33.63
CA ARG A 542 -22.77 6.63 32.49
C ARG A 542 -21.76 5.69 31.85
N LEU A 543 -20.49 6.10 31.75
CA LEU A 543 -19.41 5.23 31.27
C LEU A 543 -19.23 4.01 32.18
N GLU A 544 -19.33 4.19 33.49
CA GLU A 544 -19.25 3.10 34.47
C GLU A 544 -20.48 2.18 34.41
N ILE A 545 -21.69 2.72 34.27
CA ILE A 545 -22.91 1.93 34.03
C ILE A 545 -22.77 1.13 32.73
N GLY A 546 -22.30 1.77 31.66
CA GLY A 546 -22.03 1.13 30.36
C GLY A 546 -21.02 -0.01 30.48
N ARG A 547 -19.93 0.19 31.22
CA ARG A 547 -18.93 -0.85 31.53
C ARG A 547 -19.58 -2.06 32.22
N GLN A 548 -20.34 -1.83 33.29
CA GLN A 548 -20.99 -2.91 34.05
C GLN A 548 -22.05 -3.66 33.23
N LYS A 549 -22.76 -2.97 32.33
CA LYS A 549 -23.67 -3.62 31.37
C LYS A 549 -22.87 -4.47 30.38
N PHE A 550 -21.81 -3.91 29.80
CA PHE A 550 -20.94 -4.60 28.86
C PHE A 550 -20.32 -5.88 29.46
N GLU A 551 -19.81 -5.81 30.69
CA GLU A 551 -19.20 -6.96 31.39
C GLU A 551 -20.21 -8.06 31.68
N ARG A 552 -21.48 -7.73 31.95
CA ARG A 552 -22.54 -8.73 32.09
C ARG A 552 -22.91 -9.33 30.72
N TRP A 553 -23.04 -8.48 29.72
CA TRP A 553 -23.43 -8.88 28.36
C TRP A 553 -22.40 -9.81 27.70
N ILE A 554 -21.11 -9.49 27.80
CA ILE A 554 -20.04 -10.27 27.15
C ILE A 554 -19.93 -11.71 27.69
N LEU A 555 -20.44 -11.94 28.91
CA LEU A 555 -20.48 -13.22 29.60
C LEU A 555 -21.79 -14.01 29.36
N LEU A 556 -22.76 -13.45 28.63
CA LEU A 556 -24.02 -14.15 28.37
C LEU A 556 -23.84 -15.40 27.49
N PRO A 557 -24.74 -16.39 27.58
CA PRO A 557 -24.78 -17.50 26.63
C PRO A 557 -24.84 -17.01 25.16
N PRO A 558 -24.31 -17.77 24.18
CA PRO A 558 -24.24 -17.36 22.78
C PRO A 558 -25.53 -16.76 22.18
N ALA A 559 -26.68 -17.40 22.43
CA ALA A 559 -27.95 -16.93 21.89
C ALA A 559 -28.38 -15.57 22.49
N GLU A 560 -28.17 -15.37 23.79
CA GLU A 560 -28.53 -14.13 24.50
C GLU A 560 -27.57 -13.00 24.13
N PHE A 561 -26.27 -13.30 24.03
CA PHE A 561 -25.25 -12.37 23.57
C PHE A 561 -25.60 -11.75 22.20
N GLU A 562 -25.95 -12.57 21.21
CA GLU A 562 -26.33 -12.08 19.88
C GLU A 562 -27.63 -11.27 19.89
N ASN A 563 -28.61 -11.66 20.71
CA ASN A 563 -29.87 -10.93 20.83
C ASN A 563 -29.68 -9.51 21.41
N GLU A 564 -28.76 -9.35 22.36
CA GLU A 564 -28.49 -8.07 23.03
C GLU A 564 -27.41 -7.22 22.33
N ARG A 565 -26.66 -7.79 21.39
CA ARG A 565 -25.51 -7.15 20.71
C ARG A 565 -25.86 -5.78 20.13
N ALA A 566 -26.98 -5.68 19.42
CA ALA A 566 -27.39 -4.45 18.76
C ALA A 566 -27.73 -3.33 19.77
N GLU A 567 -28.35 -3.67 20.90
CA GLU A 567 -28.72 -2.70 21.94
C GLU A 567 -27.47 -2.12 22.60
N ILE A 568 -26.55 -2.99 23.03
CA ILE A 568 -25.29 -2.58 23.66
C ILE A 568 -24.45 -1.73 22.70
N TRP A 569 -24.36 -2.11 21.43
CA TRP A 569 -23.61 -1.33 20.45
C TRP A 569 -24.23 0.05 20.21
N ASN A 570 -25.56 0.15 20.19
CA ASN A 570 -26.26 1.43 20.10
C ASN A 570 -26.01 2.32 21.32
N GLU A 571 -26.00 1.76 22.53
CA GLU A 571 -25.70 2.48 23.77
C GLU A 571 -24.25 2.98 23.79
N LEU A 572 -23.27 2.11 23.50
CA LEU A 572 -21.86 2.49 23.41
C LEU A 572 -21.60 3.53 22.32
N SER A 573 -22.26 3.39 21.17
CA SER A 573 -22.18 4.38 20.08
C SER A 573 -22.77 5.72 20.48
N ALA A 574 -23.89 5.74 21.22
CA ALA A 574 -24.48 6.96 21.75
C ALA A 574 -23.56 7.64 22.77
N LEU A 575 -22.97 6.86 23.69
CA LEU A 575 -22.01 7.35 24.67
C LEU A 575 -20.76 7.91 24.00
N ASN A 576 -20.22 7.24 22.98
CA ASN A 576 -19.09 7.72 22.20
C ASN A 576 -19.41 9.06 21.50
N ARG A 577 -20.62 9.23 20.96
CA ARG A 577 -21.05 10.51 20.37
C ARG A 577 -21.14 11.62 21.42
N GLU A 578 -21.60 11.32 22.63
CA GLU A 578 -21.72 12.30 23.71
C GLU A 578 -20.38 12.71 24.32
N ILE A 579 -19.41 11.80 24.39
CA ILE A 579 -18.06 12.09 24.91
C ILE A 579 -17.23 12.88 23.87
N ASN A 580 -17.49 12.65 22.58
CA ASN A 580 -16.70 13.24 21.50
C ASN A 580 -17.34 14.45 20.80
N GLY A 581 -18.67 14.61 20.88
CA GLY A 581 -19.41 15.76 20.36
C GLY A 581 -19.50 16.87 21.39
#